data_AF-A0A1E1J2X9-F1
#
_entry.id   AF-A0A1E1J2X9-F1
#
_cell.length_a   1.000
_cell.length_b   1.000
_cell.length_c   1.000
_cell.angle_alpha   90.00
_cell.angle_beta   90.00
_cell.angle_gamma   90.00
#
_symmetry.space_group_name_H-M   'P 1'
#
loop_
_entity.id
_entity.type
_entity.pdbx_description
1 polymer ?
#
loop_
_entity_poly.entity_id
_entity_poly.type
_entity_poly.pdbx_seq_one_letter_code
_entity_poly.pdbx_strand_id
1 'polypeptide(L)'
;MFCFGLSTIEALTKEPCWKWATCEDGKSFGTSAELAELMKAGGKPFSDALVQGRVVVNVDLLRGSDVVDNYSRNIVESIIRCLSLDPSERPTAMEVRETSKEMLLQAGLTLEEDELAVSTSDDDTCD
;
A
#
# COMPACT_ATOMS: atom_id res chain seq x y z
N MET A 1 -0.76 -0.90 -7.78
CA MET A 1 -0.06 -0.37 -6.59
C MET A 1 -0.99 0.02 -5.46
N PHE A 2 -2.14 0.66 -5.70
CA PHE A 2 -3.09 0.97 -4.62
C PHE A 2 -3.49 -0.24 -3.76
N CYS A 3 -3.98 -1.32 -4.38
CA CYS A 3 -4.33 -2.54 -3.65
C CYS A 3 -3.12 -3.19 -2.97
N PHE A 4 -1.93 -3.10 -3.57
CA PHE A 4 -0.69 -3.57 -2.93
C PHE A 4 -0.45 -2.81 -1.62
N GLY A 5 -0.53 -1.47 -1.63
CA GLY A 5 -0.41 -0.66 -0.42
C GLY A 5 -1.45 -1.01 0.65
N LEU A 6 -2.70 -1.28 0.26
CA LEU A 6 -3.75 -1.70 1.21
C LEU A 6 -3.38 -3.04 1.88
N SER A 7 -2.99 -4.04 1.08
CA SER A 7 -2.55 -5.34 1.59
C SER A 7 -1.32 -5.21 2.49
N THR A 8 -0.39 -4.31 2.17
CA THR A 8 0.78 -4.07 3.01
C THR A 8 0.42 -3.47 4.36
N ILE A 9 -0.51 -2.51 4.43
CA ILE A 9 -0.98 -1.97 5.73
C ILE A 9 -1.49 -3.12 6.60
N GLU A 10 -2.41 -3.92 6.10
CA GLU A 10 -3.02 -5.00 6.88
C GLU A 10 -1.98 -6.05 7.27
N ALA A 11 -1.04 -6.37 6.38
CA ALA A 11 0.03 -7.33 6.64
C ALA A 11 0.97 -6.87 7.76
N LEU A 12 1.36 -5.59 7.76
CA LEU A 12 2.32 -5.03 8.71
C LEU A 12 1.68 -4.71 10.07
N THR A 13 0.46 -4.20 10.06
CA THR A 13 -0.16 -3.61 11.25
C THR A 13 -1.15 -4.54 11.92
N LYS A 14 -1.68 -5.54 11.19
CA LYS A 14 -2.80 -6.40 11.59
C LYS A 14 -4.10 -5.64 11.89
N GLU A 15 -4.16 -4.38 11.50
CA GLU A 15 -5.31 -3.49 11.67
C GLU A 15 -6.02 -3.26 10.32
N PRO A 16 -7.33 -2.93 10.33
CA PRO A 16 -8.05 -2.58 9.11
C PRO A 16 -7.40 -1.39 8.38
N CYS A 17 -7.24 -1.52 7.06
CA CYS A 17 -6.62 -0.47 6.24
C CYS A 17 -7.50 0.78 6.06
N TRP A 18 -8.76 0.75 6.49
CA TRP A 18 -9.72 1.85 6.37
C TRP A 18 -10.07 2.43 7.74
N LYS A 19 -10.32 3.74 7.77
CA LYS A 19 -10.90 4.42 8.93
C LYS A 19 -11.92 5.47 8.49
N TRP A 20 -12.76 5.88 9.43
CA TRP A 20 -13.51 7.12 9.28
C TRP A 20 -12.56 8.31 9.26
N ALA A 21 -12.81 9.25 8.37
CA ALA A 21 -12.21 10.57 8.43
C ALA A 21 -12.70 11.31 9.68
N THR A 22 -11.93 12.32 10.06
CA THR A 22 -12.30 13.25 11.12
C THR A 22 -12.98 14.46 10.48
N CYS A 23 -14.18 14.80 10.97
CA CYS A 23 -14.91 16.00 10.63
C CYS A 23 -14.16 17.27 11.10
N GLU A 24 -14.56 18.43 10.58
CA GLU A 24 -13.98 19.73 10.97
C GLU A 24 -14.10 20.02 12.48
N ASP A 25 -15.09 19.43 13.16
CA ASP A 25 -15.28 19.54 14.61
C ASP A 25 -14.43 18.55 15.43
N GLY A 26 -13.53 17.80 14.77
CA GLY A 26 -12.65 16.82 15.40
C GLY A 26 -13.32 15.47 15.69
N LYS A 27 -14.60 15.28 15.34
CA LYS A 27 -15.31 14.02 15.56
C LYS A 27 -15.19 13.08 14.37
N SER A 28 -15.24 11.79 14.62
CA SER A 28 -15.32 10.77 13.57
C SER A 28 -16.68 10.80 12.87
N PHE A 29 -16.72 10.52 11.55
CA PHE A 29 -17.96 10.35 10.78
C PHE A 29 -18.82 9.16 11.25
N GLY A 30 -18.24 8.23 12.01
CA GLY A 30 -18.95 7.07 12.54
C GLY A 30 -18.13 6.27 13.54
N THR A 31 -18.69 5.13 13.94
CA THR A 31 -18.10 4.15 14.86
C THR A 31 -17.40 3.03 14.10
N SER A 32 -16.51 2.29 14.77
CA SER A 32 -15.83 1.14 14.17
C SER A 32 -16.81 0.04 13.73
N ALA A 33 -17.92 -0.15 14.45
CA ALA A 33 -18.95 -1.13 14.09
C ALA A 33 -19.67 -0.75 12.78
N GLU A 34 -20.00 0.54 12.60
CA GLU A 34 -20.59 1.04 11.36
C GLU A 34 -19.64 0.91 10.18
N LEU A 35 -18.33 1.12 10.39
CA LEU A 35 -17.33 0.92 9.34
C LEU A 35 -17.24 -0.56 8.94
N ALA A 36 -17.23 -1.47 9.92
CA ALA A 36 -17.16 -2.91 9.65
C ALA A 36 -18.39 -3.39 8.85
N GLU A 37 -19.60 -2.94 9.20
CA GLU A 37 -20.79 -3.27 8.44
C GLU A 37 -20.79 -2.64 7.04
N LEU A 38 -20.29 -1.40 6.90
CA LEU A 38 -20.15 -0.76 5.59
C LEU A 38 -19.15 -1.51 4.69
N MET A 39 -18.00 -1.92 5.25
CA MET A 39 -16.99 -2.71 4.53
C MET A 39 -17.54 -4.08 4.11
N LYS A 40 -18.33 -4.72 4.98
CA LYS A 40 -18.98 -6.00 4.70
C LYS A 40 -20.07 -5.89 3.63
N ALA A 41 -20.85 -4.81 3.64
CA ALA A 41 -21.81 -4.51 2.59
C ALA A 41 -21.12 -4.25 1.24
N GLY A 42 -19.94 -3.61 1.29
CA GLY A 42 -19.10 -3.33 0.14
C GLY A 42 -19.83 -2.52 -0.93
N GLY A 43 -19.41 -2.69 -2.19
CA GLY A 43 -20.11 -2.19 -3.35
C GLY A 43 -20.33 -0.66 -3.36
N LYS A 44 -21.52 -0.25 -3.81
CA LYS A 44 -21.86 1.18 -3.98
C LYS A 44 -21.82 1.97 -2.67
N PRO A 45 -22.41 1.52 -1.54
CA PRO A 45 -22.38 2.29 -0.28
C PRO A 45 -20.97 2.61 0.22
N PHE A 46 -20.06 1.62 0.16
CA PHE A 46 -18.68 1.84 0.57
C PHE A 46 -17.94 2.78 -0.40
N SER A 47 -18.12 2.57 -1.72
CA SER A 47 -17.56 3.43 -2.76
C SER A 47 -18.03 4.89 -2.61
N ASP A 48 -19.32 5.11 -2.37
CA ASP A 48 -19.88 6.45 -2.15
C ASP A 48 -19.24 7.12 -0.92
N ALA A 49 -18.99 6.36 0.16
CA ALA A 49 -18.35 6.89 1.36
C ALA A 49 -16.87 7.27 1.14
N LEU A 50 -16.15 6.53 0.29
CA LEU A 50 -14.79 6.87 -0.14
C LEU A 50 -14.77 8.15 -0.98
N VAL A 51 -15.66 8.24 -1.98
CA VAL A 51 -15.75 9.41 -2.88
C VAL A 51 -16.15 10.68 -2.11
N GLN A 52 -16.98 10.53 -1.08
CA GLN A 52 -17.36 11.63 -0.19
C GLN A 52 -16.28 11.99 0.84
N GLY A 53 -15.15 11.27 0.87
CA GLY A 53 -14.08 11.50 1.84
C GLY A 53 -14.45 11.15 3.28
N ARG A 54 -15.55 10.43 3.52
CA ARG A 54 -15.97 9.99 4.86
C ARG A 54 -15.15 8.81 5.33
N VAL A 55 -14.79 7.91 4.42
CA VAL A 55 -13.86 6.81 4.68
C VAL A 55 -12.55 7.13 3.98
N VAL A 56 -11.43 6.94 4.67
CA VAL A 56 -10.08 7.17 4.16
C VAL A 56 -9.17 6.00 4.51
N VAL A 57 -8.06 5.88 3.78
CA VAL A 57 -7.02 4.91 4.12
C VAL A 57 -6.37 5.31 5.45
N ASN A 58 -6.17 4.37 6.36
CA ASN A 58 -5.55 4.59 7.65
C ASN A 58 -4.01 4.60 7.57
N VAL A 59 -3.47 5.57 6.82
CA VAL A 59 -2.02 5.71 6.61
C VAL A 59 -1.25 6.00 7.90
N ASP A 60 -1.92 6.47 8.96
CA ASP A 60 -1.28 6.77 10.24
C ASP A 60 -0.75 5.52 10.94
N LEU A 61 -1.32 4.34 10.64
CA LEU A 61 -0.78 3.06 11.11
C LEU A 61 0.65 2.81 10.61
N LEU A 62 0.99 3.29 9.41
CA LEU A 62 2.33 3.18 8.85
C LEU A 62 3.33 4.16 9.47
N ARG A 63 2.83 5.19 10.17
CA ARG A 63 3.65 6.19 10.86
C ARG A 63 3.80 5.91 12.35
N GLY A 64 3.17 4.85 12.86
CA GLY A 64 3.32 4.40 14.24
C GLY A 64 4.74 3.87 14.51
N SER A 65 5.19 3.94 15.77
CA SER A 65 6.50 3.45 16.21
C SER A 65 6.74 2.00 15.80
N ASP A 66 5.72 1.15 15.91
CA ASP A 66 5.84 -0.28 15.61
C ASP A 66 6.24 -0.56 14.15
N VAL A 67 5.89 0.33 13.22
CA VAL A 67 6.30 0.22 11.82
C VAL A 67 7.60 0.98 11.58
N VAL A 68 7.69 2.23 12.04
CA VAL A 68 8.84 3.10 11.74
C VAL A 68 10.14 2.61 12.41
N ASP A 69 10.06 1.92 13.54
CA ASP A 69 11.24 1.40 14.25
C ASP A 69 11.75 0.08 13.62
N ASN A 70 10.89 -0.64 12.89
CA ASN A 70 11.23 -1.94 12.28
C ASN A 70 11.52 -1.86 10.78
N TYR A 71 11.09 -0.80 10.10
CA TYR A 71 11.20 -0.65 8.66
C TYR A 71 11.87 0.68 8.29
N SER A 72 12.61 0.68 7.17
CA SER A 72 13.24 1.92 6.70
C SER A 72 12.20 2.98 6.34
N ARG A 73 12.50 4.25 6.62
CA ARG A 73 11.60 5.36 6.23
C ARG A 73 11.29 5.34 4.74
N ASN A 74 12.24 4.96 3.90
CA ASN A 74 12.07 4.91 2.44
C ASN A 74 11.02 3.89 2.03
N ILE A 75 11.00 2.68 2.62
CA ILE A 75 9.97 1.69 2.28
C ILE A 75 8.60 2.13 2.78
N VAL A 76 8.52 2.73 3.97
CA VAL A 76 7.28 3.26 4.54
C VAL A 76 6.69 4.34 3.64
N GLU A 77 7.49 5.31 3.21
CA GLU A 77 7.03 6.35 2.29
C GLU A 77 6.65 5.79 0.91
N SER A 78 7.38 4.79 0.41
CA SER A 78 7.03 4.10 -0.85
C SER A 78 5.66 3.41 -0.76
N ILE A 79 5.34 2.77 0.39
CA ILE A 79 4.03 2.19 0.66
C ILE A 79 2.95 3.27 0.77
N ILE A 80 3.22 4.38 1.48
CA ILE A 80 2.28 5.51 1.58
C ILE A 80 1.95 6.07 0.19
N ARG A 81 2.95 6.23 -0.69
CA ARG A 81 2.74 6.71 -2.06
C ARG A 81 1.92 5.73 -2.91
N CYS A 82 2.01 4.42 -2.67
CA CYS A 82 1.13 3.44 -3.32
C CYS A 82 -0.35 3.73 -3.06
N LEU A 83 -0.67 4.32 -1.90
CA LEU A 83 -2.02 4.61 -1.42
C LEU A 83 -2.53 6.00 -1.86
N SER A 84 -1.80 6.71 -2.72
CA SER A 84 -2.29 7.98 -3.27
C SER A 84 -3.60 7.79 -4.03
N LEU A 85 -4.55 8.71 -3.85
CA LEU A 85 -5.77 8.75 -4.66
C LEU A 85 -5.48 9.22 -6.09
N ASP A 86 -4.46 10.04 -6.27
CA ASP A 86 -3.93 10.39 -7.59
C ASP A 86 -3.09 9.22 -8.15
N PRO A 87 -3.51 8.57 -9.25
CA PRO A 87 -2.76 7.47 -9.84
C PRO A 87 -1.35 7.84 -10.30
N SER A 88 -1.10 9.10 -10.67
CA SER A 88 0.19 9.55 -11.19
C SER A 88 1.27 9.68 -10.12
N GLU A 89 0.86 9.86 -8.86
CA GLU A 89 1.74 9.94 -7.69
C GLU A 89 2.21 8.56 -7.20
N ARG A 90 1.53 7.49 -7.64
CA ARG A 90 1.83 6.13 -7.22
C ARG A 90 3.11 5.64 -7.90
N PRO A 91 4.05 5.03 -7.16
CA PRO A 91 5.20 4.39 -7.78
C PRO A 91 4.74 3.23 -8.66
N THR A 92 5.59 2.84 -9.59
CA THR A 92 5.50 1.60 -10.35
C THR A 92 5.85 0.39 -9.47
N ALA A 93 5.50 -0.81 -9.93
CA ALA A 93 5.90 -2.05 -9.24
C ALA A 93 7.43 -2.21 -9.18
N MET A 94 8.14 -1.74 -10.21
CA MET A 94 9.60 -1.79 -10.29
C MET A 94 10.24 -0.89 -9.22
N GLU A 95 9.78 0.35 -9.07
CA GLU A 95 10.30 1.27 -8.04
C GLU A 95 10.08 0.73 -6.62
N VAL A 96 8.93 0.11 -6.35
CA VAL A 96 8.66 -0.55 -5.06
C VAL A 96 9.56 -1.76 -4.85
N ARG A 97 9.80 -2.57 -5.88
CA ARG A 97 10.73 -3.71 -5.83
C ARG A 97 12.14 -3.25 -5.49
N GLU A 98 12.66 -2.23 -6.16
CA GLU A 98 14.01 -1.72 -5.91
C GLU A 98 14.14 -1.16 -4.49
N THR A 99 13.14 -0.39 -4.02
CA THR A 99 13.11 0.10 -2.63
C THR A 99 13.13 -1.05 -1.63
N SER A 100 12.42 -2.15 -1.92
CA SER A 100 12.36 -3.34 -1.07
C SER A 100 13.69 -4.12 -1.09
N LYS A 101 14.34 -4.23 -2.26
CA LYS A 101 15.64 -4.87 -2.43
C LYS A 101 16.71 -4.14 -1.62
N GLU A 102 16.75 -2.81 -1.69
CA GLU A 102 17.67 -1.98 -0.90
C GLU A 102 17.50 -2.21 0.61
N MET A 103 16.25 -2.23 1.10
CA MET A 103 15.95 -2.50 2.51
C MET A 103 16.43 -3.90 2.94
N LEU A 104 16.18 -4.93 2.13
CA LEU A 104 16.60 -6.29 2.44
C LEU A 104 18.12 -6.44 2.46
N LEU A 105 18.83 -5.81 1.50
CA LEU A 105 20.29 -5.78 1.47
C LEU A 105 20.86 -5.09 2.72
N GLN A 106 20.25 -3.99 3.17
CA GLN A 106 20.63 -3.32 4.42
C GLN A 106 20.42 -4.21 5.66
N ALA A 107 19.42 -5.08 5.63
CA ALA A 107 19.18 -6.07 6.68
C ALA A 107 20.10 -7.31 6.58
N GLY A 108 21.03 -7.35 5.61
CA GLY A 108 21.91 -8.50 5.38
C GLY A 108 21.23 -9.68 4.68
N LEU A 109 20.04 -9.47 4.11
CA LEU A 109 19.32 -10.48 3.34
C LEU A 109 19.61 -10.27 1.85
N THR A 110 20.29 -11.24 1.24
CA THR A 110 20.51 -11.27 -0.21
C THR A 110 19.33 -11.96 -0.88
N LEU A 111 18.70 -11.29 -1.85
CA LEU A 111 17.74 -11.93 -2.75
C LEU A 111 18.53 -12.69 -3.82
N GLU A 112 18.26 -13.98 -4.01
CA GLU A 112 18.65 -14.67 -5.25
C GLU A 112 17.91 -13.99 -6.41
N GLU A 113 18.63 -13.59 -7.44
CA GLU A 113 18.02 -12.97 -8.60
C GLU A 113 17.32 -14.06 -9.42
N ASP A 114 15.99 -14.01 -9.54
CA ASP A 114 15.26 -14.85 -10.49
C ASP A 114 15.79 -14.57 -11.89
N GLU A 115 16.51 -15.54 -12.47
CA GLU A 115 16.98 -15.56 -13.87
C GLU A 115 15.83 -15.70 -14.88
N LEU A 116 14.76 -14.91 -14.75
CA LEU A 116 13.61 -14.93 -15.64
C LEU A 116 13.51 -13.64 -16.46
N ALA A 117 14.59 -13.26 -17.15
CA ALA A 117 14.54 -12.23 -18.19
C ALA A 117 15.76 -12.22 -19.15
N VAL A 118 16.31 -13.36 -19.57
CA VAL A 118 17.10 -13.44 -20.82
C VAL A 118 16.75 -14.75 -21.54
N SER A 119 15.62 -14.75 -22.23
CA SER A 119 15.42 -15.63 -23.39
C SER A 119 14.71 -14.81 -24.48
N THR A 120 15.29 -13.67 -24.82
CA THR A 120 14.92 -12.89 -26.00
C THR A 120 16.20 -12.49 -26.73
N SER A 121 16.80 -13.47 -27.40
CA SER A 121 17.85 -13.34 -28.42
C SER A 121 18.29 -14.79 -28.73
N ASP A 122 18.27 -15.35 -29.92
CA ASP A 122 18.08 -14.88 -31.28
C ASP A 122 17.69 -16.12 -32.08
N ASP A 123 16.72 -16.02 -32.99
CA ASP A 123 16.70 -16.86 -34.20
C ASP A 123 15.90 -16.11 -35.27
N ASP A 124 16.52 -15.01 -35.70
CA ASP A 124 16.24 -14.36 -36.97
C ASP A 124 17.56 -14.43 -37.76
N THR A 125 17.85 -15.60 -38.35
CA THR A 125 18.80 -15.70 -39.48
C THR A 125 18.45 -16.88 -40.39
N CYS A 126 18.50 -16.58 -41.68
CA CYS A 126 18.07 -17.33 -42.86
C CYS A 126 18.62 -18.76 -43.03
N ASP A 127 17.80 -19.64 -43.60
CA ASP A 127 17.94 -20.17 -44.98
C ASP A 127 16.61 -20.75 -45.50
#